data_AF-A0A6B0ZKH3-F1
#
_entry.id   AF-A0A6B0ZKH3-F1
#
_cell.length_a   1.000
_cell.length_b   1.000
_cell.length_c   1.000
_cell.angle_alpha   90.00
_cell.angle_beta   90.00
_cell.angle_gamma   90.00
#
_symmetry.space_group_name_H-M   'P 1'
#
loop_
_entity.id
_entity.type
_entity.pdbx_description
1 polymer ?
#
loop_
_entity_poly.entity_id
_entity_poly.type
_entity_poly.pdbx_seq_one_letter_code
_entity_poly.pdbx_strand_id
1 'polypeptide(L)'
;MAADDLFEALRHLPDQVRDAAVAAAVVEGLPAPGEISEVVIVGAGGGGVAGDVVESVAQLHGSEPVLATGGISPAWLSESSLVVAVSQSGDDQPTVAAARVAQASGARMVAVTSGGELTALCTDWGVPIARVDRFAGPAAGLGVVIVPVLVLLERVGVLDGMNRLISESAAQIEARRRLMDADPGPAEALAEAVQDRMAVVCGAGGVGKHAARRWVHQLDRIGRVSSVRRNLPADEAEAASWSTLAQRIPAGVAAIVLRHDFEPQGLADRIDLLGAAVSTLHEVRAAGEGALAQMLDLVLVGDAVAELAARRAGGR
;
A
#
# COMPACT_ATOMS: atom_id res chain seq x y z
N MET A 1 -14.46 12.50 7.09
CA MET A 1 -14.96 11.45 6.20
C MET A 1 -15.86 10.59 7.03
N ALA A 2 -17.11 10.39 6.63
CA ALA A 2 -18.06 9.65 7.43
C ALA A 2 -17.80 8.15 7.27
N ALA A 3 -18.20 7.39 8.29
CA ALA A 3 -17.97 5.97 8.41
C ALA A 3 -18.50 5.10 7.25
N ASP A 4 -19.52 5.59 6.55
CA ASP A 4 -20.14 4.92 5.39
C ASP A 4 -19.31 5.06 4.11
N ASP A 5 -18.37 6.01 4.04
CA ASP A 5 -17.59 6.30 2.84
C ASP A 5 -16.56 5.18 2.51
N LEU A 6 -16.04 4.46 3.52
CA LEU A 6 -15.03 3.40 3.33
C LEU A 6 -15.64 2.15 2.70
N PHE A 7 -16.67 1.59 3.33
CA PHE A 7 -17.31 0.36 2.85
C PHE A 7 -18.01 0.60 1.50
N GLU A 8 -18.57 1.78 1.27
CA GLU A 8 -19.14 2.14 -0.03
C GLU A 8 -18.06 2.28 -1.11
N ALA A 9 -16.92 2.92 -0.80
CA ALA A 9 -15.78 2.97 -1.71
C ALA A 9 -15.28 1.57 -2.09
N LEU A 10 -15.26 0.63 -1.15
CA LEU A 10 -14.84 -0.75 -1.38
C LEU A 10 -15.81 -1.55 -2.26
N ARG A 11 -17.11 -1.25 -2.24
CA ARG A 11 -18.10 -1.91 -3.12
C ARG A 11 -17.83 -1.66 -4.60
N HIS A 12 -17.27 -0.50 -4.93
CA HIS A 12 -16.97 -0.11 -6.31
C HIS A 12 -15.54 -0.45 -6.75
N LEU A 13 -14.73 -1.01 -5.85
CA LEU A 13 -13.32 -1.32 -6.13
C LEU A 13 -13.14 -2.25 -7.35
N PRO A 14 -13.94 -3.32 -7.57
CA PRO A 14 -13.76 -4.18 -8.74
C PRO A 14 -13.98 -3.44 -10.07
N ASP A 15 -14.97 -2.55 -10.14
CA ASP A 15 -15.26 -1.78 -11.35
C ASP A 15 -14.18 -0.72 -11.57
N GLN A 16 -13.76 -0.03 -10.52
CA GLN A 16 -12.66 0.93 -10.57
C GLN A 16 -11.34 0.30 -11.02
N VAL A 17 -11.03 -0.91 -10.52
CA VAL A 17 -9.87 -1.69 -10.95
C VAL A 17 -9.95 -2.00 -12.44
N ARG A 18 -11.12 -2.42 -12.94
CA ARG A 18 -11.33 -2.70 -14.36
C ARG A 18 -11.15 -1.45 -15.21
N ASP A 19 -11.78 -0.34 -14.82
CA ASP A 19 -11.73 0.92 -15.56
C ASP A 19 -10.31 1.49 -15.59
N ALA A 20 -9.60 1.43 -14.46
CA ALA A 20 -8.21 1.84 -14.35
C ALA A 20 -7.28 0.99 -15.24
N ALA A 21 -7.52 -0.33 -15.33
CA ALA A 21 -6.77 -1.22 -16.20
C ALA A 21 -6.98 -0.87 -17.68
N VAL A 22 -8.24 -0.63 -18.09
CA VAL A 22 -8.58 -0.24 -19.46
C VAL A 22 -7.94 1.10 -19.83
N ALA A 23 -8.02 2.09 -18.94
CA ALA A 23 -7.43 3.41 -19.17
C ALA A 23 -5.90 3.34 -19.32
N ALA A 24 -5.22 2.48 -18.56
CA ALA A 24 -3.78 2.28 -18.65
C ALA A 24 -3.35 1.47 -19.90
N ALA A 25 -4.20 0.55 -20.35
CA ALA A 25 -3.92 -0.31 -21.51
C ALA A 25 -3.82 0.48 -22.83
N VAL A 26 -4.45 1.65 -22.92
CA VAL A 26 -4.48 2.48 -24.13
C VAL A 26 -3.47 3.64 -24.14
N VAL A 27 -2.63 3.77 -23.10
CA VAL A 27 -1.63 4.84 -23.02
C VAL A 27 -0.57 4.66 -24.12
N GLU A 28 -0.37 5.64 -24.98
CA GLU A 28 0.66 5.59 -26.04
C GLU A 28 1.96 6.28 -25.59
N GLY A 29 3.04 6.09 -26.35
CA GLY A 29 4.33 6.74 -26.09
C GLY A 29 5.14 6.17 -24.92
N LEU A 30 4.83 4.96 -24.49
CA LEU A 30 5.63 4.23 -23.49
C LEU A 30 6.94 3.72 -24.10
N PRO A 31 8.02 3.59 -23.31
CA PRO A 31 9.23 2.90 -23.73
C PRO A 31 8.93 1.47 -24.19
N ALA A 32 9.67 0.99 -25.20
CA ALA A 32 9.57 -0.39 -25.63
C ALA A 32 10.21 -1.34 -24.59
N PRO A 33 9.76 -2.60 -24.52
CA PRO A 33 10.40 -3.60 -23.67
C PRO A 33 11.90 -3.71 -23.92
N GLY A 34 12.69 -3.64 -22.83
CA GLY A 34 14.15 -3.69 -22.88
C GLY A 34 14.85 -2.34 -23.10
N GLU A 35 14.11 -1.23 -23.23
CA GLU A 35 14.71 0.13 -23.32
C GLU A 35 15.05 0.74 -21.95
N ILE A 36 14.59 0.13 -20.86
CA ILE A 36 14.79 0.62 -19.50
C ILE A 36 15.55 -0.41 -18.68
N SER A 37 16.34 0.06 -17.72
CA SER A 37 17.12 -0.79 -16.80
C SER A 37 16.61 -0.74 -15.36
N GLU A 38 15.73 0.21 -15.05
CA GLU A 38 15.08 0.30 -13.74
C GLU A 38 13.82 1.16 -13.79
N VAL A 39 12.97 0.97 -12.79
CA VAL A 39 11.77 1.78 -12.56
C VAL A 39 11.86 2.46 -11.20
N VAL A 40 11.55 3.76 -11.16
CA VAL A 40 11.36 4.52 -9.93
C VAL A 40 9.93 5.01 -9.85
N ILE A 41 9.23 4.67 -8.78
CA ILE A 41 7.87 5.13 -8.53
C ILE A 41 7.92 6.26 -7.51
N VAL A 42 7.46 7.44 -7.93
CA VAL A 42 7.38 8.63 -7.09
C VAL A 42 5.93 9.01 -6.81
N GLY A 43 5.61 9.29 -5.55
CA GLY A 43 4.26 9.63 -5.12
C GLY A 43 4.17 9.78 -3.60
N ALA A 44 3.43 10.77 -3.11
CA ALA A 44 3.08 10.87 -1.69
C ALA A 44 1.65 10.35 -1.42
N GLY A 45 1.35 10.08 -0.14
CA GLY A 45 0.04 9.59 0.27
C GLY A 45 -0.38 8.32 -0.48
N GLY A 46 -1.48 8.37 -1.23
CA GLY A 46 -1.96 7.25 -2.05
C GLY A 46 -0.97 6.78 -3.10
N GLY A 47 -0.22 7.70 -3.74
CA GLY A 47 0.84 7.33 -4.69
C GLY A 47 2.01 6.62 -4.04
N GLY A 48 2.33 6.97 -2.79
CA GLY A 48 3.34 6.27 -2.00
C GLY A 48 2.91 4.84 -1.62
N VAL A 49 1.61 4.63 -1.35
CA VAL A 49 1.06 3.28 -1.16
C VAL A 49 1.06 2.49 -2.46
N ALA A 50 0.78 3.14 -3.59
CA ALA A 50 0.87 2.47 -4.89
C ALA A 50 2.29 2.00 -5.20
N GLY A 51 3.29 2.87 -4.98
CA GLY A 51 4.71 2.51 -5.13
C GLY A 51 5.09 1.30 -4.28
N ASP A 52 4.74 1.30 -3.00
CA ASP A 52 4.99 0.18 -2.10
C ASP A 52 4.43 -1.17 -2.58
N VAL A 53 3.17 -1.15 -3.05
CA VAL A 53 2.50 -2.36 -3.53
C VAL A 53 3.20 -2.87 -4.77
N VAL A 54 3.46 -1.98 -5.73
CA VAL A 54 4.10 -2.34 -6.99
C VAL A 54 5.54 -2.82 -6.76
N GLU A 55 6.30 -2.16 -5.89
CA GLU A 55 7.64 -2.59 -5.47
C GLU A 55 7.60 -4.01 -4.87
N SER A 56 6.62 -4.31 -4.02
CA SER A 56 6.47 -5.65 -3.42
C SER A 56 6.15 -6.73 -4.45
N VAL A 57 5.29 -6.41 -5.42
CA VAL A 57 4.95 -7.32 -6.53
C VAL A 57 6.15 -7.53 -7.45
N ALA A 58 6.85 -6.46 -7.81
CA ALA A 58 8.02 -6.50 -8.67
C ALA A 58 9.20 -7.22 -8.01
N GLN A 59 9.33 -7.18 -6.68
CA GLN A 59 10.34 -7.98 -5.97
C GLN A 59 10.20 -9.49 -6.24
N LEU A 60 8.98 -9.96 -6.51
CA LEU A 60 8.67 -11.39 -6.70
C LEU A 60 8.52 -11.77 -8.17
N HIS A 61 8.14 -10.82 -9.03
CA HIS A 61 7.74 -11.07 -10.41
C HIS A 61 8.44 -10.18 -11.45
N GLY A 62 9.24 -9.21 -11.02
CA GLY A 62 9.85 -8.21 -11.89
C GLY A 62 11.09 -8.73 -12.61
N SER A 63 11.26 -8.31 -13.87
CA SER A 63 12.48 -8.51 -14.64
C SER A 63 13.55 -7.45 -14.35
N GLU A 64 13.12 -6.23 -14.01
CA GLU A 64 14.00 -5.09 -13.70
C GLU A 64 13.78 -4.58 -12.27
N PRO A 65 14.79 -3.92 -11.66
CA PRO A 65 14.65 -3.26 -10.36
C PRO A 65 13.53 -2.23 -10.37
N VAL A 66 12.65 -2.32 -9.37
CA VAL A 66 11.60 -1.32 -9.11
C VAL A 66 11.80 -0.76 -7.71
N LEU A 67 11.87 0.56 -7.59
CA LEU A 67 12.08 1.27 -6.33
C LEU A 67 10.96 2.29 -6.08
N ALA A 68 10.32 2.21 -4.92
CA ALA A 68 9.38 3.22 -4.47
C ALA A 68 10.06 4.22 -3.53
N THR A 69 10.18 5.48 -3.95
CA THR A 69 10.96 6.50 -3.21
C THR A 69 10.11 7.58 -2.57
N GLY A 70 8.78 7.48 -2.69
CA GLY A 70 7.87 8.51 -2.21
C GLY A 70 8.00 9.78 -3.06
N GLY A 71 8.02 10.96 -2.44
CA GLY A 71 8.10 12.23 -3.15
C GLY A 71 9.51 12.68 -3.56
N ILE A 72 10.46 11.76 -3.77
CA ILE A 72 11.87 12.11 -4.06
C ILE A 72 12.41 11.26 -5.20
N SER A 73 12.89 11.91 -6.26
CA SER A 73 13.62 11.26 -7.36
C SER A 73 15.09 11.04 -6.98
N PRO A 74 15.65 9.83 -7.17
CA PRO A 74 17.06 9.56 -6.91
C PRO A 74 18.01 10.38 -7.79
N ALA A 75 19.20 10.67 -7.26
CA ALA A 75 20.23 11.43 -7.99
C ALA A 75 20.88 10.63 -9.14
N TRP A 76 20.73 9.30 -9.14
CA TRP A 76 21.33 8.41 -10.14
C TRP A 76 20.43 8.17 -11.36
N LEU A 77 19.24 8.79 -11.42
CA LEU A 77 18.36 8.70 -12.59
C LEU A 77 19.11 9.08 -13.87
N SER A 78 18.82 8.36 -14.95
CA SER A 78 19.42 8.54 -16.27
C SER A 78 18.40 8.29 -17.37
N GLU A 79 18.83 8.37 -18.64
CA GLU A 79 17.97 8.12 -19.80
C GLU A 79 17.42 6.68 -19.88
N SER A 80 18.04 5.72 -19.16
CA SER A 80 17.57 4.33 -19.05
C SER A 80 16.61 4.10 -17.88
N SER A 81 16.37 5.11 -17.04
CA SER A 81 15.41 5.03 -15.94
C SER A 81 14.00 5.32 -16.43
N LEU A 82 13.01 4.55 -15.96
CA LEU A 82 11.59 4.91 -16.06
C LEU A 82 11.07 5.45 -14.73
N VAL A 83 10.62 6.69 -14.73
CA VAL A 83 9.93 7.29 -13.58
C VAL A 83 8.42 7.21 -13.76
N VAL A 84 7.72 6.62 -12.81
CA VAL A 84 6.26 6.63 -12.74
C VAL A 84 5.82 7.61 -11.67
N ALA A 85 5.30 8.76 -12.07
CA ALA A 85 4.82 9.80 -11.15
C ALA A 85 3.33 9.58 -10.83
N VAL A 86 3.02 9.26 -9.58
CA VAL A 86 1.68 8.86 -9.15
C VAL A 86 1.10 9.89 -8.19
N SER A 87 0.06 10.60 -8.65
CA SER A 87 -0.68 11.54 -7.82
C SER A 87 -2.13 11.63 -8.30
N GLN A 88 -3.08 11.16 -7.49
CA GLN A 88 -4.50 11.19 -7.86
C GLN A 88 -4.98 12.63 -8.16
N SER A 89 -4.62 13.61 -7.32
CA SER A 89 -4.99 15.03 -7.56
C SER A 89 -4.14 15.68 -8.65
N GLY A 90 -2.87 15.26 -8.77
CA GLY A 90 -1.85 15.90 -9.60
C GLY A 90 -1.22 17.15 -9.00
N ASP A 91 -1.64 17.57 -7.80
CA ASP A 91 -1.17 18.79 -7.12
C ASP A 91 -0.28 18.50 -5.91
N ASP A 92 0.04 17.22 -5.67
CA ASP A 92 0.93 16.82 -4.57
C ASP A 92 2.34 17.37 -4.80
N GLN A 93 2.71 18.40 -4.02
CA GLN A 93 3.95 19.14 -4.21
C GLN A 93 5.22 18.27 -4.17
N PRO A 94 5.38 17.31 -3.23
CA PRO A 94 6.50 16.37 -3.30
C PRO A 94 6.55 15.58 -4.61
N THR A 95 5.41 15.07 -5.09
CA THR A 95 5.35 14.31 -6.36
C THR A 95 5.67 15.19 -7.56
N VAL A 96 5.14 16.41 -7.62
CA VAL A 96 5.43 17.38 -8.68
C VAL A 96 6.91 17.76 -8.70
N ALA A 97 7.51 18.00 -7.53
CA ALA A 97 8.93 18.29 -7.42
C ALA A 97 9.79 17.10 -7.91
N ALA A 98 9.44 15.88 -7.53
CA ALA A 98 10.12 14.67 -8.00
C ALA A 98 10.01 14.50 -9.54
N ALA A 99 8.84 14.77 -10.13
CA ALA A 99 8.65 14.72 -11.58
C ALA A 99 9.53 15.74 -12.33
N ARG A 100 9.67 16.97 -11.79
CA ARG A 100 10.59 17.98 -12.36
C ARG A 100 12.05 17.51 -12.33
N VAL A 101 12.47 16.86 -11.25
CA VAL A 101 13.82 16.28 -11.14
C VAL A 101 14.01 15.16 -12.16
N ALA A 102 13.05 14.24 -12.26
CA ALA A 102 13.08 13.16 -13.25
C ALA A 102 13.22 13.67 -14.69
N GLN A 103 12.42 14.69 -15.05
CA GLN A 103 12.50 15.35 -16.34
C GLN A 103 13.87 15.99 -16.57
N ALA A 104 14.43 16.67 -15.58
CA ALA A 104 15.73 17.32 -15.68
C ALA A 104 16.90 16.31 -15.81
N SER A 105 16.74 15.10 -15.28
CA SER A 105 17.69 13.99 -15.42
C SER A 105 17.66 13.30 -16.80
N GLY A 106 16.71 13.65 -17.67
CA GLY A 106 16.53 12.99 -18.96
C GLY A 106 15.87 11.60 -18.87
N ALA A 107 15.37 11.22 -17.69
CA ALA A 107 14.69 9.94 -17.50
C ALA A 107 13.43 9.84 -18.36
N ARG A 108 13.09 8.61 -18.75
CA ARG A 108 11.76 8.32 -19.29
C ARG A 108 10.74 8.53 -18.18
N MET A 109 9.57 9.04 -18.51
CA MET A 109 8.54 9.30 -17.51
C MET A 109 7.16 8.93 -18.04
N VAL A 110 6.29 8.52 -17.11
CA VAL A 110 4.85 8.39 -17.31
C VAL A 110 4.15 8.88 -16.03
N ALA A 111 3.04 9.58 -16.17
CA ALA A 111 2.26 10.05 -15.04
C ALA A 111 0.95 9.24 -14.87
N VAL A 112 0.58 8.98 -13.63
CA VAL A 112 -0.72 8.41 -13.23
C VAL A 112 -1.45 9.48 -12.42
N THR A 113 -2.39 10.18 -13.04
CA THR A 113 -3.06 11.35 -12.43
C THR A 113 -4.43 11.65 -13.04
N SER A 114 -5.31 12.30 -12.27
CA SER A 114 -6.58 12.82 -12.80
C SER A 114 -6.44 14.23 -13.41
N GLY A 115 -5.44 15.00 -13.01
CA GLY A 115 -5.33 16.42 -13.36
C GLY A 115 -4.15 17.14 -12.72
N GLY A 116 -4.39 18.38 -12.30
CA GLY A 116 -3.46 19.19 -11.52
C GLY A 116 -2.20 19.67 -12.26
N GLU A 117 -1.29 20.24 -11.49
CA GLU A 117 0.01 20.72 -11.95
C GLU A 117 0.81 19.63 -12.68
N LEU A 118 0.79 18.39 -12.18
CA LEU A 118 1.47 17.25 -12.80
C LEU A 118 0.97 17.00 -14.24
N THR A 119 -0.34 17.10 -14.49
CA THR A 119 -0.89 16.95 -15.85
C THR A 119 -0.43 18.06 -16.78
N ALA A 120 -0.42 19.31 -16.30
CA ALA A 120 0.02 20.45 -17.11
C ALA A 120 1.49 20.27 -17.52
N LEU A 121 2.35 19.92 -16.57
CA LEU A 121 3.77 19.67 -16.84
C LEU A 121 3.99 18.51 -17.81
N CYS A 122 3.33 17.37 -17.59
CA CYS A 122 3.50 16.22 -18.48
C CYS A 122 3.00 16.51 -19.89
N THR A 123 1.92 17.29 -20.03
CA THR A 123 1.43 17.74 -21.34
C THR A 123 2.47 18.61 -22.05
N ASP A 124 3.05 19.58 -21.34
CA ASP A 124 4.09 20.46 -21.88
C ASP A 124 5.36 19.70 -22.28
N TRP A 125 5.71 18.64 -21.56
CA TRP A 125 6.88 17.80 -21.82
C TRP A 125 6.64 16.67 -22.83
N GLY A 126 5.40 16.46 -23.28
CA GLY A 126 5.03 15.32 -24.13
C GLY A 126 5.15 13.97 -23.42
N VAL A 127 5.03 13.97 -22.09
CA VAL A 127 5.10 12.77 -21.24
C VAL A 127 3.73 12.06 -21.23
N PRO A 128 3.67 10.74 -21.43
CA PRO A 128 2.44 9.98 -21.37
C PRO A 128 1.71 10.11 -20.02
N ILE A 129 0.38 10.12 -20.07
CA ILE A 129 -0.47 10.24 -18.88
C ILE A 129 -1.52 9.11 -18.88
N ALA A 130 -1.45 8.24 -17.90
CA ALA A 130 -2.55 7.35 -17.53
C ALA A 130 -3.55 8.13 -16.66
N ARG A 131 -4.76 8.33 -17.21
CA ARG A 131 -5.82 9.05 -16.50
C ARG A 131 -6.48 8.15 -15.47
N VAL A 132 -6.72 8.73 -14.29
CA VAL A 132 -7.42 8.06 -13.19
C VAL A 132 -8.62 8.88 -12.72
N ASP A 133 -9.58 8.22 -12.08
CA ASP A 133 -10.74 8.90 -11.51
C ASP A 133 -10.31 9.81 -10.34
N ARG A 134 -10.66 11.09 -10.45
CA ARG A 134 -10.42 12.10 -9.42
C ARG A 134 -11.21 11.81 -8.14
N PHE A 135 -12.41 11.26 -8.28
CA PHE A 135 -13.40 11.12 -7.21
C PHE A 135 -13.38 9.74 -6.53
N ALA A 136 -12.44 8.87 -6.92
CA ALA A 136 -12.17 7.65 -6.19
C ALA A 136 -11.81 8.00 -4.74
N GLY A 137 -12.70 7.71 -3.79
CA GLY A 137 -12.49 7.99 -2.36
C GLY A 137 -11.21 7.31 -1.81
N PRO A 138 -10.71 7.63 -0.61
CA PRO A 138 -9.34 7.28 -0.18
C PRO A 138 -8.99 5.78 -0.04
N ALA A 139 -9.97 4.89 -0.02
CA ALA A 139 -9.77 3.43 -0.01
C ALA A 139 -9.98 2.80 -1.39
N ALA A 140 -11.03 3.24 -2.11
CA ALA A 140 -11.20 3.04 -3.56
C ALA A 140 -9.98 3.50 -4.38
N GLY A 141 -9.38 4.61 -3.95
CA GLY A 141 -8.27 5.27 -4.61
C GLY A 141 -7.03 4.39 -4.75
N LEU A 142 -6.85 3.38 -3.89
CA LEU A 142 -5.71 2.47 -3.98
C LEU A 142 -5.75 1.64 -5.26
N GLY A 143 -6.88 1.00 -5.59
CA GLY A 143 -7.01 0.27 -6.85
C GLY A 143 -6.81 1.20 -8.05
N VAL A 144 -7.36 2.41 -7.95
CA VAL A 144 -7.29 3.45 -8.99
C VAL A 144 -5.86 3.95 -9.26
N VAL A 145 -4.98 3.96 -8.26
CA VAL A 145 -3.57 4.37 -8.46
C VAL A 145 -2.58 3.20 -8.59
N ILE A 146 -2.90 2.00 -8.09
CA ILE A 146 -2.04 0.81 -8.19
C ILE A 146 -2.17 0.17 -9.57
N VAL A 147 -3.41 -0.07 -10.01
CA VAL A 147 -3.68 -0.86 -11.23
C VAL A 147 -3.06 -0.22 -12.47
N PRO A 148 -3.16 1.10 -12.70
CA PRO A 148 -2.51 1.70 -13.86
C PRO A 148 -1.01 1.46 -13.87
N VAL A 149 -0.35 1.54 -12.72
CA VAL A 149 1.10 1.32 -12.63
C VAL A 149 1.43 -0.14 -12.99
N LEU A 150 0.70 -1.12 -12.44
CA LEU A 150 0.92 -2.53 -12.77
C LEU A 150 0.75 -2.81 -14.28
N VAL A 151 -0.30 -2.27 -14.90
CA VAL A 151 -0.56 -2.43 -16.33
C VAL A 151 0.51 -1.72 -17.17
N LEU A 152 0.93 -0.53 -16.79
CA LEU A 152 2.02 0.18 -17.47
C LEU A 152 3.32 -0.62 -17.40
N LEU A 153 3.66 -1.18 -16.24
CA LEU A 153 4.86 -1.99 -16.04
C LEU A 153 4.80 -3.32 -16.81
N GLU A 154 3.62 -3.93 -16.97
CA GLU A 154 3.44 -5.08 -17.87
C GLU A 154 3.72 -4.69 -19.33
N ARG A 155 3.21 -3.53 -19.77
CA ARG A 155 3.37 -3.07 -21.16
C ARG A 155 4.80 -2.69 -21.54
N VAL A 156 5.61 -2.24 -20.58
CA VAL A 156 7.03 -1.98 -20.80
C VAL A 156 7.92 -3.20 -20.51
N GLY A 157 7.33 -4.37 -20.23
CA GLY A 157 8.04 -5.64 -20.05
C GLY A 157 8.74 -5.81 -18.69
N VAL A 158 8.42 -4.99 -17.69
CA VAL A 158 8.95 -5.11 -16.32
C VAL A 158 8.20 -6.16 -15.52
N LEU A 159 6.89 -6.30 -15.76
CA LEU A 159 6.02 -7.28 -15.14
C LEU A 159 5.36 -8.16 -16.21
N ASP A 160 4.80 -9.30 -15.82
CA ASP A 160 4.03 -10.17 -16.71
C ASP A 160 2.83 -10.80 -15.97
N GLY A 161 1.75 -11.05 -16.70
CA GLY A 161 0.53 -11.67 -16.19
C GLY A 161 -0.29 -10.80 -15.24
N MET A 162 -0.16 -9.47 -15.30
CA MET A 162 -0.81 -8.56 -14.37
C MET A 162 -2.33 -8.56 -14.53
N ASN A 163 -2.85 -8.68 -15.76
CA ASN A 163 -4.30 -8.80 -16.00
C ASN A 163 -4.95 -9.90 -15.15
N ARG A 164 -4.31 -11.08 -15.08
CA ARG A 164 -4.81 -12.21 -14.29
C ARG A 164 -4.72 -11.91 -12.79
N LEU A 165 -3.55 -11.48 -12.31
CA LEU A 165 -3.35 -11.17 -10.88
C LEU A 165 -4.27 -10.07 -10.38
N ILE A 166 -4.49 -9.02 -11.18
CA ILE A 166 -5.42 -7.94 -10.88
C ILE A 166 -6.85 -8.47 -10.76
N SER A 167 -7.30 -9.27 -11.72
CA SER A 167 -8.65 -9.86 -11.71
C SER A 167 -8.86 -10.79 -10.51
N GLU A 168 -7.89 -11.65 -10.21
CA GLU A 168 -7.94 -12.57 -9.07
C GLU A 168 -7.93 -11.80 -7.74
N SER A 169 -7.10 -10.78 -7.61
CA SER A 169 -7.04 -9.92 -6.42
C SER A 169 -8.36 -9.18 -6.21
N ALA A 170 -8.97 -8.64 -7.26
CA ALA A 170 -10.26 -7.97 -7.16
C ALA A 170 -11.37 -8.92 -6.69
N ALA A 171 -11.42 -10.13 -7.24
CA ALA A 171 -12.38 -11.16 -6.81
C ALA A 171 -12.16 -11.59 -5.36
N GLN A 172 -10.91 -11.73 -4.94
CA GLN A 172 -10.53 -12.09 -3.58
C GLN A 172 -10.91 -10.99 -2.57
N ILE A 173 -10.63 -9.72 -2.87
CA ILE A 173 -10.99 -8.60 -1.99
C ILE A 173 -12.50 -8.51 -1.81
N GLU A 174 -13.28 -8.71 -2.88
CA GLU A 174 -14.74 -8.74 -2.78
C GLU A 174 -15.22 -9.93 -1.93
N ALA A 175 -14.60 -11.10 -2.05
CA ALA A 175 -14.90 -12.23 -1.19
C ALA A 175 -14.56 -11.96 0.28
N ARG A 176 -13.40 -11.34 0.56
CA ARG A 176 -12.98 -10.94 1.91
C ARG A 176 -13.94 -9.93 2.51
N ARG A 177 -14.35 -8.92 1.74
CA ARG A 177 -15.33 -7.91 2.16
C ARG A 177 -16.65 -8.57 2.58
N ARG A 178 -17.20 -9.48 1.75
CA ARG A 178 -18.43 -10.21 2.09
C ARG A 178 -18.28 -11.05 3.36
N LEU A 179 -17.13 -11.66 3.57
CA LEU A 179 -16.85 -12.41 4.80
C LEU A 179 -16.85 -11.49 6.02
N MET A 180 -16.20 -10.32 5.93
CA MET A 180 -16.17 -9.33 7.01
C MET A 180 -17.54 -8.71 7.29
N ASP A 181 -18.39 -8.53 6.27
CA ASP A 181 -19.79 -8.09 6.46
C ASP A 181 -20.62 -9.17 7.17
N ALA A 182 -20.42 -10.45 6.83
CA ALA A 182 -21.15 -11.57 7.40
C ALA A 182 -20.70 -11.89 8.84
N ASP A 183 -19.41 -11.74 9.12
CA ASP A 183 -18.80 -11.93 10.43
C ASP A 183 -17.81 -10.79 10.74
N PRO A 184 -18.30 -9.66 11.31
CA PRO A 184 -17.44 -8.54 11.68
C PRO A 184 -16.61 -8.81 12.94
N GLY A 185 -16.90 -9.89 13.68
CA GLY A 185 -16.35 -10.18 15.00
C GLY A 185 -14.81 -10.11 15.08
N PRO A 186 -14.05 -10.71 14.14
CA PRO A 186 -12.59 -10.61 14.14
C PRO A 186 -12.06 -9.18 14.00
N ALA A 187 -12.66 -8.37 13.13
CA ALA A 187 -12.26 -6.98 12.93
C ALA A 187 -12.67 -6.09 14.13
N GLU A 188 -13.85 -6.34 14.70
CA GLU A 188 -14.32 -5.67 15.92
C GLU A 188 -13.44 -5.98 17.13
N ALA A 189 -12.99 -7.24 17.28
CA ALA A 189 -12.08 -7.65 18.35
C ALA A 189 -10.72 -6.94 18.24
N LEU A 190 -10.19 -6.80 17.02
CA LEU A 190 -8.97 -6.02 16.77
C LEU A 190 -9.16 -4.53 17.06
N ALA A 191 -10.29 -3.96 16.63
CA ALA A 191 -10.62 -2.56 16.91
C ALA A 191 -10.74 -2.30 18.42
N GLU A 192 -11.34 -3.22 19.17
CA GLU A 192 -11.42 -3.16 20.63
C GLU A 192 -10.03 -3.30 21.27
N ALA A 193 -9.18 -4.20 20.76
CA ALA A 193 -7.85 -4.41 21.30
C ALA A 193 -6.99 -3.13 21.25
N VAL A 194 -7.18 -2.28 20.22
CA VAL A 194 -6.41 -1.04 20.02
C VAL A 194 -7.05 0.22 20.58
N GLN A 195 -8.32 0.17 21.02
CA GLN A 195 -9.11 1.38 21.34
C GLN A 195 -8.54 2.20 22.50
N ASP A 196 -7.90 1.55 23.47
CA ASP A 196 -7.28 2.20 24.63
C ASP A 196 -5.82 1.78 24.82
N ARG A 197 -5.20 1.17 23.80
CA ARG A 197 -3.81 0.68 23.85
C ARG A 197 -2.98 1.32 22.76
N MET A 198 -1.67 1.31 22.93
CA MET A 198 -0.78 1.59 21.80
C MET A 198 -0.84 0.39 20.83
N ALA A 199 -1.27 0.63 19.60
CA ALA A 199 -1.22 -0.36 18.54
C ALA A 199 0.22 -0.46 18.00
N VAL A 200 0.83 -1.63 18.10
CA VAL A 200 2.16 -1.87 17.53
C VAL A 200 2.04 -2.89 16.41
N VAL A 201 2.17 -2.41 15.18
CA VAL A 201 1.96 -3.23 13.98
C VAL A 201 3.31 -3.72 13.44
N CYS A 202 3.39 -5.03 13.25
CA CYS A 202 4.55 -5.75 12.74
C CYS A 202 4.21 -6.41 11.42
N GLY A 203 5.17 -6.39 10.49
CA GLY A 203 5.10 -7.12 9.24
C GLY A 203 6.51 -7.31 8.69
N ALA A 204 6.71 -8.38 7.94
CA ALA A 204 8.00 -8.73 7.35
C ALA A 204 7.87 -8.88 5.83
N GLY A 205 9.00 -8.95 5.13
CA GLY A 205 9.02 -8.92 3.66
C GLY A 205 8.42 -7.64 3.07
N GLY A 206 8.26 -7.57 1.75
CA GLY A 206 7.58 -6.45 1.09
C GLY A 206 6.12 -6.34 1.54
N VAL A 207 5.34 -7.41 1.32
CA VAL A 207 3.90 -7.48 1.62
C VAL A 207 3.59 -7.01 3.04
N GLY A 208 4.15 -7.65 4.07
CA GLY A 208 3.86 -7.34 5.47
C GLY A 208 4.37 -5.95 5.90
N LYS A 209 5.58 -5.55 5.50
CA LYS A 209 6.16 -4.24 5.85
C LYS A 209 5.29 -3.09 5.35
N HIS A 210 4.85 -3.18 4.10
CA HIS A 210 4.07 -2.13 3.47
C HIS A 210 2.61 -2.12 3.93
N ALA A 211 2.01 -3.30 4.14
CA ALA A 211 0.71 -3.40 4.81
C ALA A 211 0.76 -2.78 6.22
N ALA A 212 1.79 -3.08 7.02
CA ALA A 212 1.95 -2.48 8.35
C ALA A 212 2.06 -0.96 8.28
N ARG A 213 2.70 -0.42 7.23
CA ARG A 213 2.82 1.04 7.02
C ARG A 213 1.47 1.66 6.76
N ARG A 214 0.62 1.00 5.96
CA ARG A 214 -0.74 1.42 5.70
C ARG A 214 -1.61 1.38 6.96
N TRP A 215 -1.52 0.32 7.77
CA TRP A 215 -2.26 0.20 9.03
C TRP A 215 -1.98 1.38 9.97
N VAL A 216 -0.71 1.66 10.24
CA VAL A 216 -0.32 2.79 11.10
C VAL A 216 -0.79 4.11 10.52
N HIS A 217 -0.64 4.31 9.21
CA HIS A 217 -1.13 5.53 8.56
C HIS A 217 -2.64 5.73 8.73
N GLN A 218 -3.47 4.67 8.63
CA GLN A 218 -4.92 4.80 8.83
C GLN A 218 -5.30 5.01 10.29
N LEU A 219 -4.64 4.30 11.22
CA LEU A 219 -4.87 4.48 12.65
C LEU A 219 -4.47 5.90 13.11
N ASP A 220 -3.39 6.45 12.58
CA ASP A 220 -2.98 7.83 12.86
C ASP A 220 -3.97 8.84 12.26
N ARG A 221 -4.51 8.55 11.06
CA ARG A 221 -5.47 9.43 10.37
C ARG A 221 -6.80 9.58 11.11
N ILE A 222 -7.28 8.54 11.78
CA ILE A 222 -8.49 8.65 12.60
C ILE A 222 -8.23 9.48 13.89
N GLY A 223 -6.95 9.62 14.29
CA GLY A 223 -6.52 10.47 15.40
C GLY A 223 -6.92 9.97 16.78
N ARG A 224 -7.31 8.70 16.90
CA ARG A 224 -7.85 8.11 18.16
C ARG A 224 -7.09 6.91 18.67
N VAL A 225 -6.22 6.33 17.85
CA VAL A 225 -5.37 5.19 18.22
C VAL A 225 -3.92 5.65 18.05
N SER A 226 -3.14 5.63 19.13
CA SER A 226 -1.69 5.81 19.01
C SER A 226 -1.09 4.56 18.40
N SER A 227 -0.44 4.70 17.24
CA SER A 227 0.07 3.56 16.50
C SER A 227 1.53 3.73 16.11
N VAL A 228 2.26 2.62 16.04
CA VAL A 228 3.66 2.60 15.56
C VAL A 228 3.96 1.28 14.87
N ARG A 229 4.94 1.30 13.97
CA ARG A 229 5.52 0.07 13.42
C ARG A 229 6.75 -0.33 14.18
N ARG A 230 6.90 -1.63 14.41
CA ARG A 230 8.15 -2.22 14.90
C ARG A 230 8.50 -3.46 14.10
N ASN A 231 9.78 -3.75 14.01
CA ASN A 231 10.24 -5.04 13.52
C ASN A 231 9.93 -6.12 14.58
N LEU A 232 9.69 -7.34 14.11
CA LEU A 232 9.67 -8.52 14.98
C LEU A 232 11.06 -8.71 15.61
N PRO A 233 11.14 -9.07 16.91
CA PRO A 233 12.43 -9.21 17.59
C PRO A 233 13.27 -10.30 16.93
N ALA A 234 14.53 -9.98 16.63
CA ALA A 234 15.47 -10.95 16.06
C ALA A 234 16.06 -11.91 17.11
N ASP A 235 16.11 -11.48 18.37
CA ASP A 235 16.67 -12.23 19.50
C ASP A 235 16.01 -11.82 20.84
N GLU A 236 16.48 -12.43 21.93
CA GLU A 236 16.00 -12.17 23.30
C GLU A 236 16.24 -10.72 23.76
N ALA A 237 17.30 -10.07 23.29
CA ALA A 237 17.61 -8.68 23.66
C ALA A 237 16.62 -7.72 23.01
N GLU A 238 16.30 -7.92 21.73
CA GLU A 238 15.23 -7.19 21.06
C GLU A 238 13.85 -7.49 21.66
N ALA A 239 13.59 -8.75 22.06
CA ALA A 239 12.36 -9.12 22.76
C ALA A 239 12.23 -8.40 24.11
N ALA A 240 13.31 -8.24 24.88
CA ALA A 240 13.30 -7.48 26.13
C ALA A 240 12.93 -5.99 25.93
N SER A 241 13.25 -5.41 24.77
CA SER A 241 12.80 -4.06 24.39
C SER A 241 11.28 -3.99 24.19
N TRP A 242 10.65 -5.07 23.75
CA TRP A 242 9.18 -5.17 23.70
C TRP A 242 8.56 -5.23 25.08
N SER A 243 9.12 -6.03 25.99
CA SER A 243 8.68 -6.08 27.39
C SER A 243 8.80 -4.71 28.06
N THR A 244 9.90 -4.00 27.80
CA THR A 244 10.12 -2.64 28.32
C THR A 244 9.07 -1.66 27.81
N LEU A 245 8.73 -1.71 26.52
CA LEU A 245 7.65 -0.89 25.95
C LEU A 245 6.32 -1.21 26.62
N ALA A 246 5.93 -2.48 26.70
CA ALA A 246 4.68 -2.91 27.29
C ALA A 246 4.54 -2.48 28.76
N GLN A 247 5.63 -2.48 29.54
CA GLN A 247 5.66 -2.03 30.93
C GLN A 247 5.57 -0.50 31.09
N ARG A 248 6.04 0.27 30.11
CA ARG A 248 6.10 1.74 30.19
C ARG A 248 4.85 2.45 29.68
N ILE A 249 4.03 1.78 28.88
CA ILE A 249 2.76 2.32 28.42
C ILE A 249 1.68 1.92 29.42
N PRO A 250 1.12 2.85 30.23
CA PRO A 250 0.19 2.48 31.31
C PRO A 250 -1.06 1.75 30.81
N ALA A 251 -1.52 2.12 29.61
CA ALA A 251 -2.69 1.51 28.98
C ALA A 251 -2.36 0.18 28.27
N GLY A 252 -1.07 -0.17 28.17
CA GLY A 252 -0.58 -1.37 27.52
C GLY A 252 -0.38 -1.24 26.01
N VAL A 253 0.06 -2.34 25.42
CA VAL A 253 0.36 -2.48 23.98
C VAL A 253 -0.51 -3.61 23.42
N ALA A 254 -1.09 -3.38 22.24
CA ALA A 254 -1.66 -4.43 21.40
C ALA A 254 -0.69 -4.68 20.23
N ALA A 255 0.04 -5.80 20.28
CA ALA A 255 0.90 -6.21 19.17
C ALA A 255 0.05 -6.87 18.08
N ILE A 256 0.22 -6.42 16.84
CA ILE A 256 -0.49 -6.95 15.67
C ILE A 256 0.54 -7.41 14.66
N VAL A 257 0.57 -8.70 14.35
CA VAL A 257 1.50 -9.28 13.37
C VAL A 257 0.73 -9.61 12.10
N LEU A 258 1.12 -8.99 11.00
CA LEU A 258 0.56 -9.23 9.68
C LEU A 258 1.29 -10.40 9.03
N ARG A 259 0.56 -11.49 8.76
CA ARG A 259 1.08 -12.76 8.23
C ARG A 259 0.68 -12.96 6.77
N HIS A 260 1.55 -13.56 5.97
CA HIS A 260 1.32 -13.86 4.56
C HIS A 260 2.24 -15.00 4.07
N ASP A 261 2.08 -15.45 2.83
CA ASP A 261 2.83 -16.63 2.34
C ASP A 261 4.25 -16.28 1.85
N PHE A 262 4.51 -15.00 1.57
CA PHE A 262 5.80 -14.47 1.12
C PHE A 262 6.74 -14.06 2.28
N GLU A 263 6.56 -14.64 3.46
CA GLU A 263 7.34 -14.31 4.66
C GLU A 263 8.82 -14.73 4.51
N PRO A 264 9.78 -13.91 4.99
CA PRO A 264 11.16 -14.36 5.12
C PRO A 264 11.28 -15.59 6.03
N GLN A 265 12.30 -16.43 5.79
CA GLN A 265 12.56 -17.59 6.64
C GLN A 265 12.84 -17.21 8.10
N GLY A 266 12.43 -18.09 9.03
CA GLY A 266 12.66 -17.91 10.47
C GLY A 266 11.73 -16.91 11.16
N LEU A 267 10.61 -16.52 10.52
CA LEU A 267 9.67 -15.57 11.12
C LEU A 267 8.90 -16.14 12.32
N ALA A 268 8.63 -17.44 12.33
CA ALA A 268 7.89 -18.11 13.41
C ALA A 268 8.57 -17.94 14.77
N ASP A 269 9.87 -18.24 14.84
CA ASP A 269 10.67 -18.09 16.08
C ASP A 269 10.64 -16.65 16.61
N ARG A 270 10.60 -15.65 15.73
CA ARG A 270 10.52 -14.23 16.12
C ARG A 270 9.15 -13.85 16.68
N ILE A 271 8.09 -14.49 16.20
CA ILE A 271 6.73 -14.30 16.71
C ILE A 271 6.60 -14.97 18.08
N ASP A 272 7.22 -16.13 18.29
CA ASP A 272 7.28 -16.78 19.59
C ASP A 272 8.01 -15.91 20.63
N LEU A 273 9.16 -15.32 20.24
CA LEU A 273 9.88 -14.34 21.07
C LEU A 273 9.01 -13.13 21.42
N LEU A 274 8.26 -12.60 20.45
CA LEU A 274 7.32 -11.50 20.69
C LEU A 274 6.20 -11.92 21.64
N GLY A 275 5.59 -13.08 21.43
CA GLY A 275 4.51 -13.62 22.24
C GLY A 275 4.92 -13.83 23.70
N ALA A 276 6.19 -14.17 23.96
CA ALA A 276 6.73 -14.23 25.32
C ALA A 276 6.95 -12.84 25.96
N ALA A 277 7.12 -11.79 25.15
CA ALA A 277 7.44 -10.44 25.61
C ALA A 277 6.22 -9.53 25.84
N VAL A 278 5.06 -9.85 25.25
CA VAL A 278 3.84 -9.02 25.33
C VAL A 278 2.63 -9.83 25.80
N SER A 279 1.70 -9.17 26.49
CA SER A 279 0.47 -9.81 26.98
C SER A 279 -0.65 -9.89 25.95
N THR A 280 -0.61 -9.06 24.92
CA THR A 280 -1.63 -8.98 23.87
C THR A 280 -0.97 -9.04 22.51
N LEU A 281 -1.13 -10.19 21.85
CA LEU A 281 -0.63 -10.47 20.51
C LEU A 281 -1.79 -10.94 19.64
N HIS A 282 -1.98 -10.28 18.50
CA HIS A 282 -2.92 -10.67 17.48
C HIS A 282 -2.19 -10.97 16.17
N GLU A 283 -2.57 -12.06 15.52
CA GLU A 283 -2.10 -12.37 14.17
C GLU A 283 -3.21 -12.12 13.17
N VAL A 284 -2.90 -11.40 12.09
CA VAL A 284 -3.79 -11.18 10.97
C VAL A 284 -3.18 -11.88 9.76
N ARG A 285 -3.77 -13.00 9.35
CA ARG A 285 -3.32 -13.75 8.18
C ARG A 285 -4.03 -13.29 6.92
N ALA A 286 -3.23 -12.95 5.92
CA ALA A 286 -3.69 -12.59 4.60
C ALA A 286 -4.47 -13.75 3.97
N ALA A 287 -5.54 -13.44 3.25
CA ALA A 287 -6.19 -14.36 2.34
C ALA A 287 -5.84 -14.04 0.88
N GLY A 288 -6.00 -15.02 0.00
CA GLY A 288 -5.77 -14.88 -1.43
C GLY A 288 -4.49 -15.53 -1.92
N GLU A 289 -4.40 -15.64 -3.25
CA GLU A 289 -3.23 -16.16 -3.94
C GLU A 289 -2.39 -15.01 -4.51
N GLY A 290 -1.08 -15.08 -4.31
CA GLY A 290 -0.15 -14.06 -4.81
C GLY A 290 0.02 -12.86 -3.86
N ALA A 291 1.14 -12.15 -4.04
CA ALA A 291 1.52 -11.06 -3.15
C ALA A 291 0.60 -9.84 -3.26
N LEU A 292 0.09 -9.56 -4.46
CA LEU A 292 -0.86 -8.47 -4.69
C LEU A 292 -2.15 -8.68 -3.88
N ALA A 293 -2.79 -9.85 -4.03
CA ALA A 293 -4.02 -10.18 -3.31
C ALA A 293 -3.81 -10.14 -1.80
N GLN A 294 -2.76 -10.80 -1.31
CA GLN A 294 -2.46 -10.86 0.13
C GLN A 294 -2.13 -9.49 0.73
N MET A 295 -1.42 -8.63 -0.01
CA MET A 295 -1.15 -7.27 0.45
C MET A 295 -2.43 -6.43 0.52
N LEU A 296 -3.27 -6.50 -0.51
CA LEU A 296 -4.52 -5.76 -0.56
C LEU A 296 -5.52 -6.27 0.50
N ASP A 297 -5.54 -7.57 0.78
CA ASP A 297 -6.31 -8.18 1.87
C ASP A 297 -5.91 -7.62 3.24
N LEU A 298 -4.61 -7.61 3.54
CA LEU A 298 -4.10 -7.03 4.79
C LEU A 298 -4.43 -5.55 4.90
N VAL A 299 -4.30 -4.79 3.81
CA VAL A 299 -4.69 -3.37 3.77
C VAL A 299 -6.18 -3.20 4.05
N LEU A 300 -7.04 -3.99 3.41
CA LEU A 300 -8.50 -3.96 3.61
C LEU A 300 -8.86 -4.20 5.08
N VAL A 301 -8.25 -5.20 5.72
CA VAL A 301 -8.49 -5.48 7.14
C VAL A 301 -8.06 -4.31 8.01
N GLY A 302 -6.90 -3.70 7.73
CA GLY A 302 -6.40 -2.55 8.49
C GLY A 302 -7.28 -1.32 8.38
N ASP A 303 -7.73 -1.00 7.16
CA ASP A 303 -8.66 0.09 6.89
C ASP A 303 -9.99 -0.14 7.64
N ALA A 304 -10.52 -1.37 7.65
CA ALA A 304 -11.73 -1.71 8.40
C ALA A 304 -11.54 -1.63 9.93
N VAL A 305 -10.41 -2.09 10.46
CA VAL A 305 -10.10 -1.97 11.90
C VAL A 305 -10.02 -0.51 12.33
N ALA A 306 -9.36 0.35 11.54
CA ALA A 306 -9.29 1.78 11.84
C ALA A 306 -10.67 2.43 11.83
N GLU A 307 -11.51 2.08 10.85
CA GLU A 307 -12.89 2.56 10.76
C GLU A 307 -13.74 2.13 11.96
N LEU A 308 -13.70 0.85 12.34
CA LEU A 308 -14.40 0.33 13.51
C LEU A 308 -13.91 1.01 14.81
N ALA A 309 -12.60 1.23 14.96
CA ALA A 309 -12.04 1.95 16.10
C ALA A 309 -12.53 3.41 16.15
N ALA A 310 -12.65 4.08 15.00
CA ALA A 310 -13.20 5.43 14.92
C ALA A 310 -14.67 5.47 15.38
N ARG A 311 -15.52 4.54 14.92
CA ARG A 311 -16.95 4.46 15.30
C ARG A 311 -17.13 4.29 16.81
N ARG A 312 -16.37 3.37 17.43
CA ARG A 312 -16.50 3.06 18.86
C ARG A 312 -16.14 4.24 19.77
N ALA A 313 -15.28 5.13 19.32
CA ALA A 313 -14.93 6.33 20.08
C ALA A 313 -15.90 7.51 19.85
N GLY A 314 -16.79 7.44 18.85
CA GLY A 314 -17.81 8.46 18.57
C GLY A 314 -19.17 8.19 19.22
N GLY A 315 -19.36 7.00 19.80
CA GLY A 315 -20.60 6.58 20.46
C GLY A 315 -20.64 6.82 21.98
N ARG A 316 -19.80 7.72 22.52
CA ARG A 316 -19.84 8.15 23.92
C ARG A 316 -20.27 9.61 24.02
#